data_AF-A0AAU4JP16-F1
#
_entry.id   AF-A0AAU4JP16-F1
#
_cell.length_a   1.000
_cell.length_b   1.000
_cell.length_c   1.000
_cell.angle_alpha   90.00
_cell.angle_beta   90.00
_cell.angle_gamma   90.00
#
_symmetry.space_group_name_H-M   'P 1'
#
loop_
_entity.id
_entity.type
_entity.pdbx_description
1 polymer ?
#
loop_
_entity_poly.entity_id
_entity_poly.type
_entity_poly.pdbx_seq_one_letter_code
_entity_poly.pdbx_strand_id
1 'polypeptide(L)'
;MSYLKPTDPAVLAKAVADNLVVAADPDAPASGLYYWEISRPWRDKVVDAVRTCAAETIRTLGESLLADPTDHLRYWALHAALVQRHGHDSAVDELLHLGWRAECNSRLGHVLNEDYTSDAVPVTVEEMAAFDPGLRLPEGAAPEVLVVIPFHSRLEGGGERLRNLLACLRSLRDQSLPREQYQVTVVESDEQSRWRDVISRFADNYIFAPKDGVFNKSWAMNVGVANTPGPTEIICHMDADVLADRDFLARNVDRMREPGTMGHLPYRDMVAMDYPATWRAIRERLHGGAAAPDPRRLRAFTLRRGPGLCFFARAELYYRTGGMDERYQGWGGEDIEFNYRFGFDAAYDAYDEPLLHMRHPSYSELRGDGKLINAHLVPGSWQPTRPIGQLDQFAPAGV
;
A
#
# COMPACT_ATOMS: atom_id res chain seq x y z
N MET A 1 -17.34 -5.97 34.90
CA MET A 1 -17.19 -4.91 33.88
C MET A 1 -15.82 -5.08 33.25
N SER A 2 -15.75 -5.36 31.95
CA SER A 2 -14.48 -5.40 31.21
C SER A 2 -14.14 -3.98 30.79
N TYR A 3 -13.22 -3.33 31.53
CA TYR A 3 -12.79 -1.94 31.33
C TYR A 3 -11.93 -1.71 30.06
N LEU A 4 -11.89 -2.69 29.14
CA LEU A 4 -11.01 -2.67 27.97
C LEU A 4 -11.73 -2.36 26.64
N LYS A 5 -13.06 -2.27 26.65
CA LYS A 5 -13.85 -1.85 25.47
C LYS A 5 -13.99 -0.31 25.48
N PRO A 6 -13.85 0.37 24.32
CA PRO A 6 -14.19 1.79 24.22
C PRO A 6 -15.60 2.07 24.74
N THR A 7 -15.74 3.16 25.49
CA THR A 7 -17.05 3.63 25.99
C THR A 7 -17.74 4.59 25.03
N ASP A 8 -17.04 5.06 24.00
CA ASP A 8 -17.60 5.94 22.98
C ASP A 8 -18.49 5.14 22.01
N PRO A 9 -19.82 5.37 21.98
CA PRO A 9 -20.71 4.69 21.05
C PRO A 9 -20.36 4.94 19.58
N ALA A 10 -19.78 6.10 19.24
CA ALA A 10 -19.41 6.42 17.87
C ALA A 10 -18.30 5.49 17.34
N VAL A 11 -17.31 5.18 18.19
CA VAL A 11 -16.24 4.22 17.87
C VAL A 11 -16.80 2.82 17.66
N LEU A 12 -17.72 2.39 18.52
CA LEU A 12 -18.33 1.06 18.43
C LEU A 12 -19.25 0.91 17.21
N ALA A 13 -20.04 1.95 16.91
CA ALA A 13 -20.89 1.99 15.74
C ALA A 13 -20.07 1.96 14.45
N LYS A 14 -18.93 2.68 14.44
CA LYS A 14 -17.97 2.66 13.33
C LYS A 14 -17.46 1.23 13.08
N ALA A 15 -17.08 0.49 14.12
CA ALA A 15 -16.62 -0.88 13.98
C ALA A 15 -17.67 -1.80 13.32
N VAL A 16 -18.96 -1.62 13.62
CA VAL A 16 -20.03 -2.39 12.96
C VAL A 16 -20.15 -1.99 11.48
N ALA A 17 -20.23 -0.70 11.18
CA ALA A 17 -20.41 -0.21 9.82
C ALA A 17 -19.20 -0.55 8.92
N ASP A 18 -17.97 -0.41 9.42
CA ASP A 18 -16.74 -0.79 8.72
C ASP A 18 -16.73 -2.27 8.36
N ASN A 19 -17.13 -3.16 9.28
CA ASN A 19 -17.15 -4.60 9.00
C ASN A 19 -18.16 -4.97 7.91
N LEU A 20 -19.30 -4.27 7.82
CA LEU A 20 -20.25 -4.46 6.72
C LEU A 20 -19.67 -4.01 5.38
N VAL A 21 -19.01 -2.84 5.34
CA VAL A 21 -18.34 -2.35 4.13
C VAL A 21 -17.24 -3.32 3.70
N VAL A 22 -16.36 -3.73 4.62
CA VAL A 22 -15.28 -4.70 4.35
C VAL A 22 -15.83 -6.06 3.90
N ALA A 23 -17.04 -6.44 4.31
CA ALA A 23 -17.66 -7.70 3.90
C ALA A 23 -18.25 -7.65 2.50
N ALA A 24 -18.88 -6.52 2.13
CA ALA A 24 -19.67 -6.39 0.92
C ALA A 24 -18.93 -5.72 -0.24
N ASP A 25 -17.95 -4.87 0.04
CA ASP A 25 -17.25 -4.13 -1.00
C ASP A 25 -16.25 -5.04 -1.76
N PRO A 26 -16.39 -5.18 -3.09
CA PRO A 26 -15.49 -6.01 -3.90
C PRO A 26 -14.04 -5.51 -3.93
N ASP A 27 -13.77 -4.27 -3.53
CA ASP A 27 -12.44 -3.70 -3.45
C ASP A 27 -11.72 -4.01 -2.13
N ALA A 28 -12.44 -4.41 -1.08
CA ALA A 28 -11.84 -4.71 0.22
C ALA A 28 -10.73 -5.79 0.14
N PRO A 29 -10.91 -6.92 -0.58
CA PRO A 29 -9.86 -7.93 -0.73
C PRO A 29 -8.59 -7.41 -1.43
N ALA A 30 -8.69 -6.37 -2.28
CA ALA A 30 -7.53 -5.81 -2.97
C ALA A 30 -6.55 -5.11 -2.03
N SER A 31 -7.01 -4.67 -0.85
CA SER A 31 -6.16 -4.05 0.18
C SER A 31 -5.37 -5.05 1.03
N GLY A 32 -5.67 -6.36 0.91
CA GLY A 32 -4.99 -7.41 1.66
C GLY A 32 -5.77 -8.72 1.69
N LEU A 33 -5.80 -9.44 0.58
CA LEU A 33 -6.62 -10.65 0.37
C LEU A 33 -6.46 -11.70 1.48
N TYR A 34 -5.22 -12.00 1.87
CA TYR A 34 -4.96 -12.94 2.96
C TYR A 34 -5.57 -12.49 4.30
N TYR A 35 -5.45 -11.20 4.63
CA TYR A 35 -6.01 -10.62 5.86
C TYR A 35 -7.53 -10.52 5.82
N TRP A 36 -8.10 -10.31 4.62
CA TRP A 36 -9.54 -10.36 4.38
C TRP A 36 -10.11 -11.76 4.63
N GLU A 37 -9.39 -12.81 4.21
CA GLU A 37 -9.83 -14.19 4.41
C GLU A 37 -9.76 -14.63 5.88
N ILE A 38 -8.62 -14.40 6.56
CA ILE A 38 -8.48 -14.85 7.96
C ILE A 38 -9.41 -14.12 8.94
N SER A 39 -9.87 -12.91 8.59
CA SER A 39 -10.83 -12.13 9.40
C SER A 39 -12.29 -12.53 9.16
N ARG A 40 -12.58 -13.33 8.12
CA ARG A 40 -13.93 -13.78 7.73
C ARG A 40 -14.77 -14.32 8.90
N PRO A 41 -14.28 -15.22 9.79
CA PRO A 41 -15.10 -15.76 10.88
C PRO A 41 -15.59 -14.73 11.90
N TRP A 42 -14.93 -13.57 11.98
CA TRP A 42 -15.30 -12.49 12.87
C TRP A 42 -16.26 -11.51 12.19
N ARG A 43 -15.93 -11.15 10.95
CA ARG A 43 -16.74 -10.26 10.12
C ARG A 43 -18.12 -10.86 9.80
N ASP A 44 -18.18 -12.14 9.46
CA ASP A 44 -19.43 -12.83 9.12
C ASP A 44 -20.40 -12.83 10.32
N LYS A 45 -19.89 -12.93 11.56
CA LYS A 45 -20.73 -12.80 12.76
C LYS A 45 -21.36 -11.43 12.91
N VAL A 46 -20.67 -10.36 12.51
CA VAL A 46 -21.23 -9.01 12.52
C VAL A 46 -22.33 -8.91 11.47
N VAL A 47 -22.06 -9.40 10.26
CA VAL A 47 -23.05 -9.42 9.16
C VAL A 47 -24.31 -10.18 9.58
N ASP A 48 -24.16 -11.40 10.09
CA ASP A 48 -25.29 -12.23 10.53
C ASP A 48 -26.08 -11.57 11.68
N ALA A 49 -25.38 -10.95 12.65
CA ALA A 49 -26.02 -10.24 13.75
C ALA A 49 -26.81 -9.00 13.28
N VAL A 50 -26.32 -8.29 12.26
CA VAL A 50 -27.07 -7.17 11.65
C VAL A 50 -28.33 -7.68 10.95
N ARG A 51 -28.21 -8.76 10.16
CA ARG A 51 -29.34 -9.35 9.43
C ARG A 51 -30.42 -9.91 10.33
N THR A 52 -30.03 -10.41 11.50
CA THR A 52 -30.94 -11.02 12.49
C THR A 52 -31.29 -10.09 13.65
N CYS A 53 -30.85 -8.83 13.60
CA CYS A 53 -31.10 -7.85 14.67
C CYS A 53 -32.61 -7.67 14.91
N ALA A 54 -33.00 -7.68 16.18
CA ALA A 54 -34.40 -7.49 16.59
C ALA A 54 -34.91 -6.07 16.25
N ALA A 55 -34.01 -5.08 16.24
CA ALA A 55 -34.31 -3.72 15.82
C ALA A 55 -34.45 -3.65 14.29
N GLU A 56 -35.69 -3.59 13.80
CA GLU A 56 -36.01 -3.55 12.36
C GLU A 56 -35.25 -2.43 11.62
N THR A 57 -35.13 -1.24 12.22
CA THR A 57 -34.37 -0.12 11.64
C THR A 57 -32.91 -0.49 11.38
N ILE A 58 -32.25 -1.19 12.31
CA ILE A 58 -30.84 -1.59 12.18
C ILE A 58 -30.69 -2.63 11.08
N ARG A 59 -31.60 -3.63 11.04
CA ARG A 59 -31.63 -4.64 9.99
C ARG A 59 -31.78 -4.02 8.60
N THR A 60 -32.75 -3.12 8.43
CA THR A 60 -33.00 -2.46 7.13
C THR A 60 -31.83 -1.57 6.69
N LEU A 61 -31.28 -0.76 7.59
CA LEU A 61 -30.12 0.08 7.27
C LEU A 61 -28.87 -0.75 6.98
N GLY A 62 -28.68 -1.85 7.70
CA GLY A 62 -27.60 -2.80 7.49
C GLY A 62 -27.66 -3.50 6.14
N GLU A 63 -28.82 -4.04 5.76
CA GLU A 63 -29.02 -4.65 4.43
C GLU A 63 -28.86 -3.61 3.31
N SER A 64 -29.31 -2.38 3.54
CA SER A 64 -29.11 -1.27 2.59
C SER A 64 -27.62 -0.99 2.36
N LEU A 65 -26.81 -0.94 3.43
CA LEU A 65 -25.36 -0.75 3.33
C LEU A 65 -24.66 -1.95 2.69
N LEU A 66 -25.08 -3.18 2.99
CA LEU A 66 -24.53 -4.39 2.35
C LEU A 66 -24.83 -4.43 0.84
N ALA A 67 -25.97 -3.89 0.41
CA ALA A 67 -26.35 -3.84 -1.00
C ALA A 67 -25.57 -2.77 -1.79
N ASP A 68 -25.13 -1.69 -1.13
CA ASP A 68 -24.32 -0.63 -1.73
C ASP A 68 -23.31 -0.07 -0.71
N PRO A 69 -22.15 -0.75 -0.55
CA PRO A 69 -21.14 -0.37 0.45
C PRO A 69 -20.35 0.89 0.07
N THR A 70 -20.61 1.45 -1.11
CA THR A 70 -19.96 2.67 -1.60
C THR A 70 -20.76 3.94 -1.29
N ASP A 71 -22.03 3.79 -0.94
CA ASP A 71 -22.92 4.89 -0.58
C ASP A 71 -22.67 5.37 0.86
N HIS A 72 -21.93 6.47 0.97
CA HIS A 72 -21.58 7.10 2.24
C HIS A 72 -22.82 7.53 3.07
N LEU A 73 -23.96 7.83 2.44
CA LEU A 73 -25.18 8.20 3.17
C LEU A 73 -25.75 6.98 3.91
N ARG A 74 -25.69 5.79 3.31
CA ARG A 74 -26.12 4.53 3.95
C ARG A 74 -25.23 4.19 5.14
N TYR A 75 -23.92 4.40 4.99
CA TYR A 75 -22.95 4.22 6.08
C TYR A 75 -23.33 5.09 7.28
N TRP A 76 -23.48 6.40 7.07
CA TRP A 76 -23.77 7.35 8.14
C TRP A 76 -25.18 7.17 8.73
N ALA A 77 -26.16 6.75 7.94
CA ALA A 77 -27.49 6.42 8.45
C ALA A 77 -27.45 5.24 9.42
N LEU A 78 -26.76 4.15 9.09
CA LEU A 78 -26.58 3.01 9.98
C LEU A 78 -25.78 3.41 11.24
N HIS A 79 -24.66 4.12 11.06
CA HIS A 79 -23.82 4.59 12.15
C HIS A 79 -24.62 5.42 13.16
N ALA A 80 -25.34 6.44 12.71
CA ALA A 80 -26.16 7.28 13.57
C ALA A 80 -27.26 6.49 14.30
N ALA A 81 -27.90 5.52 13.63
CA ALA A 81 -28.93 4.69 14.23
C ALA A 81 -28.40 3.77 15.34
N LEU A 82 -27.18 3.26 15.20
CA LEU A 82 -26.47 2.48 16.21
C LEU A 82 -26.10 3.34 17.42
N VAL A 83 -25.53 4.54 17.19
CA VAL A 83 -25.16 5.49 18.26
C VAL A 83 -26.37 5.87 19.11
N GLN A 84 -27.50 6.21 18.47
CA GLN A 84 -28.72 6.62 19.17
C GLN A 84 -29.34 5.53 20.06
N ARG A 85 -29.07 4.26 19.78
CA ARG A 85 -29.67 3.11 20.48
C ARG A 85 -28.74 2.49 21.53
N HIS A 86 -27.47 2.90 21.56
CA HIS A 86 -26.51 2.41 22.54
C HIS A 86 -27.00 2.65 23.98
N GLY A 87 -26.93 1.61 24.83
CA GLY A 87 -27.36 1.67 26.22
C GLY A 87 -28.89 1.66 26.44
N HIS A 88 -29.66 1.66 25.35
CA HIS A 88 -31.13 1.62 25.37
C HIS A 88 -31.71 0.36 24.71
N ASP A 89 -30.93 -0.32 23.88
CA ASP A 89 -31.31 -1.54 23.17
C ASP A 89 -30.22 -2.61 23.34
N SER A 90 -30.52 -3.66 24.09
CA SER A 90 -29.58 -4.75 24.38
C SER A 90 -29.13 -5.51 23.12
N ALA A 91 -29.97 -5.57 22.08
CA ALA A 91 -29.59 -6.21 20.82
C ALA A 91 -28.56 -5.37 20.06
N VAL A 92 -28.69 -4.04 20.11
CA VAL A 92 -27.69 -3.11 19.57
C VAL A 92 -26.40 -3.19 20.38
N ASP A 93 -26.47 -3.24 21.71
CA ASP A 93 -25.26 -3.31 22.55
C ASP A 93 -24.43 -4.59 22.30
N GLU A 94 -25.10 -5.72 22.06
CA GLU A 94 -24.43 -6.97 21.66
C GLU A 94 -23.82 -6.86 20.26
N LEU A 95 -24.54 -6.27 19.30
CA LEU A 95 -24.02 -6.01 17.96
C LEU A 95 -22.77 -5.10 18.01
N LEU A 96 -22.79 -4.03 18.81
CA LEU A 96 -21.64 -3.16 19.04
C LEU A 96 -20.47 -3.90 19.70
N HIS A 97 -20.73 -4.92 20.51
CA HIS A 97 -19.70 -5.78 21.08
C HIS A 97 -19.08 -6.70 20.01
N LEU A 98 -19.90 -7.29 19.15
CA LEU A 98 -19.44 -8.10 18.02
C LEU A 98 -18.59 -7.28 17.03
N GLY A 99 -19.04 -6.06 16.68
CA GLY A 99 -18.28 -5.13 15.84
C GLY A 99 -16.89 -4.84 16.40
N TRP A 100 -16.81 -4.49 17.69
CA TRP A 100 -15.51 -4.28 18.35
C TRP A 100 -14.62 -5.53 18.35
N ARG A 101 -15.19 -6.71 18.62
CA ARG A 101 -14.45 -7.97 18.56
C ARG A 101 -13.91 -8.26 17.17
N ALA A 102 -14.69 -8.00 16.12
CA ALA A 102 -14.23 -8.16 14.75
C ALA A 102 -13.08 -7.20 14.43
N GLU A 103 -13.18 -5.95 14.88
CA GLU A 103 -12.12 -4.96 14.70
C GLU A 103 -10.80 -5.36 15.36
N CYS A 104 -10.85 -5.90 16.58
CA CYS A 104 -9.66 -6.40 17.28
C CYS A 104 -9.05 -7.66 16.65
N ASN A 105 -9.80 -8.40 15.83
CA ASN A 105 -9.36 -9.62 15.17
C ASN A 105 -9.17 -9.44 13.65
N SER A 106 -9.22 -8.20 13.17
CA SER A 106 -9.03 -7.85 11.77
C SER A 106 -7.83 -6.92 11.60
N ARG A 107 -7.00 -7.21 10.59
CA ARG A 107 -5.99 -6.27 10.10
C ARG A 107 -6.52 -5.37 9.00
N LEU A 108 -7.71 -5.64 8.48
CA LEU A 108 -8.40 -4.74 7.56
C LEU A 108 -9.36 -3.82 8.32
N GLY A 109 -9.37 -2.57 7.90
CA GLY A 109 -10.31 -1.55 8.33
C GLY A 109 -10.77 -0.72 7.15
N HIS A 110 -11.64 0.25 7.45
CA HIS A 110 -12.20 1.15 6.45
C HIS A 110 -12.11 2.60 6.92
N VAL A 111 -11.79 3.49 5.99
CA VAL A 111 -11.72 4.93 6.17
C VAL A 111 -12.80 5.54 5.28
N LEU A 112 -13.67 6.34 5.89
CA LEU A 112 -14.63 7.18 5.21
C LEU A 112 -14.69 8.48 5.99
N ASN A 113 -14.13 9.54 5.40
CA ASN A 113 -14.02 10.83 6.06
C ASN A 113 -15.12 11.80 5.61
N GLU A 114 -15.36 12.83 6.43
CA GLU A 114 -16.52 13.73 6.39
C GLU A 114 -16.79 14.41 5.05
N ASP A 115 -15.74 14.74 4.28
CA ASP A 115 -15.83 15.50 3.02
C ASP A 115 -15.70 14.58 1.79
N TYR A 116 -15.77 13.26 1.97
CA TYR A 116 -15.71 12.33 0.84
C TYR A 116 -16.95 12.46 -0.04
N THR A 117 -16.73 12.51 -1.36
CA THR A 117 -17.78 12.37 -2.36
C THR A 117 -17.28 11.44 -3.46
N SER A 118 -18.19 10.65 -4.05
CA SER A 118 -17.86 9.70 -5.11
C SER A 118 -17.62 10.38 -6.48
N ASP A 119 -17.98 11.66 -6.61
CA ASP A 119 -17.73 12.44 -7.82
C ASP A 119 -16.25 12.85 -7.89
N ALA A 120 -15.53 12.27 -8.84
CA ALA A 120 -14.15 12.61 -9.13
C ALA A 120 -13.88 12.41 -10.61
N VAL A 121 -13.16 13.35 -11.21
CA VAL A 121 -12.78 13.29 -12.62
C VAL A 121 -11.64 12.28 -12.79
N PRO A 122 -11.83 11.20 -13.57
CA PRO A 122 -10.80 10.20 -13.80
C PRO A 122 -9.48 10.81 -14.29
N VAL A 123 -8.37 10.21 -13.89
CA VAL A 123 -7.04 10.55 -14.38
C VAL A 123 -6.58 9.44 -15.31
N THR A 124 -6.01 9.78 -16.47
CA THR A 124 -5.58 8.80 -17.48
C THR A 124 -4.06 8.68 -17.59
N VAL A 125 -3.58 7.66 -18.30
CA VAL A 125 -2.15 7.48 -18.60
C VAL A 125 -1.65 8.62 -19.49
N GLU A 126 -2.43 9.04 -20.49
CA GLU A 126 -2.09 10.11 -21.42
C GLU A 126 -1.92 11.44 -20.68
N GLU A 127 -2.84 11.73 -19.74
CA GLU A 127 -2.75 12.91 -18.87
C GLU A 127 -1.43 12.88 -18.07
N MET A 128 -1.11 11.76 -17.42
CA MET A 128 0.14 11.62 -16.66
C MET A 128 1.40 11.64 -17.53
N ALA A 129 1.37 11.04 -18.72
CA ALA A 129 2.49 11.05 -19.65
C ALA A 129 2.74 12.44 -20.26
N ALA A 130 1.73 13.30 -20.29
CA ALA A 130 1.84 14.68 -20.76
C ALA A 130 2.44 15.64 -19.72
N PHE A 131 2.57 15.25 -18.46
CA PHE A 131 3.18 16.10 -17.44
C PHE A 131 4.62 16.47 -17.79
N ASP A 132 5.00 17.69 -17.41
CA ASP A 132 6.40 18.08 -17.31
C ASP A 132 7.06 17.21 -16.23
N PRO A 133 8.14 16.47 -16.56
CA PRO A 133 8.89 15.69 -15.58
C PRO A 133 9.44 16.54 -14.42
N GLY A 134 9.66 17.84 -14.62
CA GLY A 134 10.25 18.73 -13.62
C GLY A 134 11.77 18.64 -13.57
N LEU A 135 12.34 19.01 -12.41
CA LEU A 135 13.80 19.13 -12.25
C LEU A 135 14.48 17.77 -12.40
N ARG A 136 15.44 17.70 -13.32
CA ARG A 136 16.32 16.54 -13.51
C ARG A 136 17.40 16.49 -12.41
N LEU A 137 17.95 15.31 -12.18
CA LEU A 137 19.16 15.18 -11.38
C LEU A 137 20.27 16.03 -12.03
N PRO A 138 20.92 16.96 -11.31
CA PRO A 138 22.00 17.75 -11.86
C PRO A 138 23.15 16.86 -12.36
N GLU A 139 23.79 17.26 -13.46
CA GLU A 139 24.96 16.56 -13.98
C GLU A 139 26.09 16.57 -12.93
N GLY A 140 26.71 15.41 -12.69
CA GLY A 140 27.76 15.25 -11.68
C GLY A 140 27.28 15.17 -10.23
N ALA A 141 25.96 15.20 -9.97
CA ALA A 141 25.44 14.94 -8.63
C ALA A 141 25.76 13.50 -8.19
N ALA A 142 25.98 13.33 -6.88
CA ALA A 142 26.27 12.05 -6.24
C ALA A 142 25.22 11.78 -5.15
N PRO A 143 23.96 11.49 -5.53
CA PRO A 143 22.87 11.33 -4.58
C PRO A 143 23.09 10.12 -3.68
N GLU A 144 22.93 10.31 -2.37
CA GLU A 144 23.12 9.25 -1.38
C GLU A 144 21.84 8.48 -1.07
N VAL A 145 20.68 9.01 -1.50
CA VAL A 145 19.37 8.38 -1.35
C VAL A 145 18.93 7.78 -2.67
N LEU A 146 18.69 6.47 -2.69
CA LEU A 146 18.18 5.74 -3.85
C LEU A 146 16.74 5.32 -3.59
N VAL A 147 15.80 5.80 -4.40
CA VAL A 147 14.44 5.25 -4.48
C VAL A 147 14.41 4.19 -5.58
N VAL A 148 14.08 2.95 -5.24
CA VAL A 148 13.89 1.85 -6.21
C VAL A 148 12.42 1.51 -6.30
N ILE A 149 11.90 1.52 -7.53
CA ILE A 149 10.50 1.20 -7.83
C ILE A 149 10.46 -0.01 -8.79
N PRO A 150 9.96 -1.17 -8.33
CA PRO A 150 9.80 -2.34 -9.17
C PRO A 150 8.49 -2.18 -9.97
N PHE A 151 8.51 -2.51 -11.26
CA PHE A 151 7.37 -2.27 -12.13
C PHE A 151 7.07 -3.43 -13.07
N HIS A 152 5.78 -3.68 -13.24
CA HIS A 152 5.24 -4.66 -14.17
C HIS A 152 3.81 -4.27 -14.56
N SER A 153 3.54 -4.21 -15.87
CA SER A 153 2.20 -4.13 -16.45
C SER A 153 2.20 -4.66 -17.87
N ARG A 154 1.29 -5.61 -18.15
CA ARG A 154 1.05 -6.18 -19.49
C ARG A 154 -0.19 -5.62 -20.17
N LEU A 155 -0.94 -4.74 -19.51
CA LEU A 155 -2.17 -4.16 -20.07
C LEU A 155 -1.84 -3.27 -21.26
N GLU A 156 -2.66 -3.34 -22.30
CA GLU A 156 -2.58 -2.39 -23.42
C GLU A 156 -2.82 -0.96 -22.90
N GLY A 157 -1.99 -0.01 -23.34
CA GLY A 157 -1.97 1.35 -22.79
C GLY A 157 -1.48 1.45 -21.33
N GLY A 158 -1.06 0.34 -20.71
CA GLY A 158 -0.44 0.28 -19.38
C GLY A 158 -1.43 0.27 -18.21
N GLY A 159 -2.65 0.78 -18.42
CA GLY A 159 -3.74 0.79 -17.46
C GLY A 159 -3.43 1.60 -16.19
N GLU A 160 -4.10 1.26 -15.09
CA GLU A 160 -3.98 1.94 -13.81
C GLU A 160 -2.57 1.84 -13.23
N ARG A 161 -1.85 0.75 -13.51
CA ARG A 161 -0.49 0.50 -13.01
C ARG A 161 0.50 1.51 -13.58
N LEU A 162 0.44 1.76 -14.90
CA LEU A 162 1.28 2.77 -15.52
C LEU A 162 0.87 4.19 -15.08
N ARG A 163 -0.44 4.47 -15.02
CA ARG A 163 -0.94 5.76 -14.49
C ARG A 163 -0.40 6.02 -13.08
N ASN A 164 -0.46 5.03 -12.20
CA ASN A 164 0.06 5.09 -10.84
C ASN A 164 1.56 5.32 -10.82
N LEU A 165 2.34 4.56 -11.61
CA LEU A 165 3.79 4.75 -11.69
C LEU A 165 4.14 6.19 -12.09
N LEU A 166 3.49 6.73 -13.12
CA LEU A 166 3.77 8.09 -13.58
C LEU A 166 3.39 9.14 -12.52
N ALA A 167 2.26 8.95 -11.80
CA ALA A 167 1.88 9.80 -10.68
C ALA A 167 2.88 9.70 -9.51
N CYS A 168 3.34 8.50 -9.18
CA CYS A 168 4.37 8.24 -8.17
C CYS A 168 5.68 8.97 -8.52
N LEU A 169 6.21 8.74 -9.72
CA LEU A 169 7.43 9.39 -10.22
C LEU A 169 7.30 10.92 -10.24
N ARG A 170 6.14 11.44 -10.66
CA ARG A 170 5.89 12.88 -10.65
C ARG A 170 5.83 13.44 -9.23
N SER A 171 5.25 12.72 -8.27
CA SER A 171 5.25 13.14 -6.85
C SER A 171 6.66 13.17 -6.26
N LEU A 172 7.55 12.26 -6.68
CA LEU A 172 8.96 12.24 -6.30
C LEU A 172 9.78 13.37 -6.95
N ARG A 173 9.27 14.02 -8.00
CA ARG A 173 9.89 15.21 -8.62
C ARG A 173 9.50 16.53 -7.91
N ASP A 174 8.45 16.51 -7.09
CA ASP A 174 7.99 17.60 -6.22
C ASP A 174 8.27 17.25 -4.76
N GLN A 175 9.56 17.11 -4.41
CA GLN A 175 10.03 16.84 -3.05
C GLN A 175 10.79 18.05 -2.48
N SER A 176 10.69 18.26 -1.17
CA SER A 176 11.45 19.30 -0.45
C SER A 176 12.89 18.89 -0.14
N LEU A 177 13.22 17.59 -0.25
CA LEU A 177 14.61 17.14 -0.25
C LEU A 177 15.31 17.68 -1.51
N PRO A 178 16.49 18.31 -1.41
CA PRO A 178 17.19 18.83 -2.59
C PRO A 178 17.46 17.75 -3.63
N ARG A 179 17.29 18.11 -4.91
CA ARG A 179 17.27 17.17 -6.02
C ARG A 179 18.58 16.40 -6.19
N GLU A 180 19.70 17.01 -5.85
CA GLU A 180 21.03 16.42 -5.87
C GLU A 180 21.27 15.35 -4.80
N GLN A 181 20.40 15.21 -3.79
CA GLN A 181 20.56 14.26 -2.69
C GLN A 181 19.91 12.90 -2.96
N TYR A 182 19.01 12.80 -3.95
CA TYR A 182 18.31 11.55 -4.24
C TYR A 182 18.25 11.22 -5.74
N GLN A 183 18.09 9.94 -6.05
CA GLN A 183 17.82 9.44 -7.39
C GLN A 183 16.71 8.39 -7.38
N VAL A 184 16.03 8.25 -8.51
CA VAL A 184 14.92 7.31 -8.69
C VAL A 184 15.24 6.34 -9.81
N THR A 185 15.29 5.05 -9.46
CA THR A 185 15.46 3.94 -10.40
C THR A 185 14.17 3.16 -10.53
N VAL A 186 13.68 3.01 -11.77
CA VAL A 186 12.58 2.10 -12.07
C VAL A 186 13.13 0.83 -12.69
N VAL A 187 12.71 -0.31 -12.17
CA VAL A 187 13.06 -1.64 -12.70
C VAL A 187 11.81 -2.26 -13.32
N GLU A 188 11.71 -2.20 -14.64
CA GLU A 188 10.67 -2.93 -15.37
C GLU A 188 11.10 -4.39 -15.54
N SER A 189 10.27 -5.33 -15.10
CA SER A 189 10.55 -6.76 -15.27
C SER A 189 9.42 -7.49 -15.98
N ASP A 190 9.75 -8.04 -17.13
CA ASP A 190 8.87 -8.85 -17.97
C ASP A 190 9.68 -9.56 -19.08
N GLU A 191 9.00 -10.24 -20.01
CA GLU A 191 9.59 -10.85 -21.21
C GLU A 191 10.17 -9.81 -22.17
N GLN A 192 9.56 -8.62 -22.26
CA GLN A 192 10.02 -7.52 -23.10
C GLN A 192 9.78 -6.17 -22.43
N SER A 193 10.65 -5.21 -22.73
CA SER A 193 10.52 -3.82 -22.30
C SER A 193 9.36 -3.16 -23.05
N ARG A 194 8.35 -2.64 -22.34
CA ARG A 194 7.17 -1.98 -22.93
C ARG A 194 7.10 -0.50 -22.64
N TRP A 195 7.59 -0.06 -21.49
CA TRP A 195 7.29 1.28 -20.97
C TRP A 195 8.53 2.16 -20.83
N ARG A 196 9.69 1.71 -21.32
CA ARG A 196 10.97 2.43 -21.30
C ARG A 196 10.84 3.91 -21.67
N ASP A 197 10.24 4.21 -22.82
CA ASP A 197 10.24 5.58 -23.36
C ASP A 197 9.47 6.56 -22.47
N VAL A 198 8.33 6.14 -21.94
CA VAL A 198 7.52 6.98 -21.06
C VAL A 198 8.12 7.06 -19.65
N ILE A 199 8.63 5.95 -19.11
CA ILE A 199 9.22 5.89 -17.77
C ILE A 199 10.52 6.71 -17.70
N SER A 200 11.40 6.56 -18.69
CA SER A 200 12.72 7.23 -18.73
C SER A 200 12.62 8.75 -18.81
N ARG A 201 11.43 9.32 -19.08
CA ARG A 201 11.20 10.76 -18.99
C ARG A 201 11.14 11.25 -17.54
N PHE A 202 10.70 10.40 -16.61
CA PHE A 202 10.44 10.76 -15.22
C PHE A 202 11.40 10.11 -14.22
N ALA A 203 11.91 8.90 -14.50
CA ALA A 203 12.94 8.25 -13.70
C ALA A 203 14.33 8.79 -14.03
N ASP A 204 15.29 8.68 -13.11
CA ASP A 204 16.70 8.97 -13.40
C ASP A 204 17.36 7.81 -14.10
N ASN A 205 17.05 6.60 -13.63
CA ASN A 205 17.53 5.36 -14.21
C ASN A 205 16.34 4.47 -14.56
N TYR A 206 16.40 3.87 -15.74
CA TYR A 206 15.50 2.80 -16.15
C TYR A 206 16.32 1.53 -16.39
N ILE A 207 15.94 0.45 -15.71
CA ILE A 207 16.55 -0.86 -15.87
C ILE A 207 15.48 -1.82 -16.34
N PHE A 208 15.76 -2.55 -17.42
CA PHE A 208 14.91 -3.67 -17.83
C PHE A 208 15.54 -4.97 -17.33
N ALA A 209 14.79 -5.70 -16.50
CA ALA A 209 15.20 -6.95 -15.89
C ALA A 209 14.42 -8.11 -16.56
N PRO A 210 14.99 -8.76 -17.60
CA PRO A 210 14.27 -9.73 -18.42
C PRO A 210 13.90 -10.97 -17.60
N LYS A 211 12.60 -11.26 -17.54
CA LYS A 211 12.08 -12.44 -16.87
C LYS A 211 10.78 -12.90 -17.53
N ASP A 212 10.77 -14.16 -17.91
CA ASP A 212 9.56 -14.85 -18.34
C ASP A 212 8.70 -15.30 -17.14
N GLY A 213 7.39 -15.38 -17.37
CA GLY A 213 6.41 -15.90 -16.41
C GLY A 213 6.00 -14.90 -15.32
N VAL A 214 5.94 -15.38 -14.09
CA VAL A 214 5.42 -14.60 -12.94
C VAL A 214 6.40 -13.50 -12.55
N PHE A 215 5.91 -12.27 -12.36
CA PHE A 215 6.71 -11.14 -11.88
C PHE A 215 7.43 -11.48 -10.56
N ASN A 216 8.65 -10.98 -10.36
CA ASN A 216 9.41 -11.19 -9.12
C ASN A 216 9.80 -9.84 -8.53
N LYS A 217 8.98 -9.35 -7.58
CA LYS A 217 9.19 -8.07 -6.90
C LYS A 217 10.53 -8.04 -6.17
N SER A 218 10.84 -9.05 -5.36
CA SER A 218 12.08 -9.14 -4.58
C SER A 218 13.33 -9.01 -5.44
N TRP A 219 13.38 -9.74 -6.56
CA TRP A 219 14.50 -9.68 -7.49
C TRP A 219 14.57 -8.34 -8.22
N ALA A 220 13.44 -7.80 -8.71
CA ALA A 220 13.43 -6.48 -9.35
C ALA A 220 13.95 -5.38 -8.39
N MET A 221 13.60 -5.46 -7.11
CA MET A 221 14.12 -4.58 -6.08
C MET A 221 15.63 -4.72 -5.91
N ASN A 222 16.13 -5.94 -5.72
CA ASN A 222 17.57 -6.18 -5.59
C ASN A 222 18.33 -5.74 -6.85
N VAL A 223 17.78 -5.95 -8.05
CA VAL A 223 18.35 -5.48 -9.32
C VAL A 223 18.50 -3.96 -9.29
N GLY A 224 17.46 -3.23 -8.87
CA GLY A 224 17.51 -1.78 -8.79
C GLY A 224 18.57 -1.29 -7.82
N VAL A 225 18.67 -1.91 -6.64
CA VAL A 225 19.69 -1.58 -5.64
C VAL A 225 21.11 -1.89 -6.16
N ALA A 226 21.32 -3.07 -6.74
CA ALA A 226 22.66 -3.53 -7.13
C ALA A 226 23.19 -2.90 -8.44
N ASN A 227 22.31 -2.40 -9.32
CA ASN A 227 22.70 -1.94 -10.66
C ASN A 227 22.46 -0.45 -10.90
N THR A 228 21.92 0.29 -9.92
CA THR A 228 21.87 1.76 -9.99
C THR A 228 23.28 2.33 -9.87
N PRO A 229 23.68 3.28 -10.74
CA PRO A 229 24.98 3.94 -10.62
C PRO A 229 25.06 4.92 -9.44
N GLY A 230 26.29 5.18 -8.99
CA GLY A 230 26.57 6.19 -7.96
C GLY A 230 26.60 5.62 -6.54
N PRO A 231 26.96 6.45 -5.55
CA PRO A 231 26.91 6.03 -4.15
C PRO A 231 25.47 5.80 -3.71
N THR A 232 25.27 4.97 -2.70
CA THR A 232 23.98 4.80 -2.04
C THR A 232 24.22 4.51 -0.57
N GLU A 233 23.77 5.41 0.29
CA GLU A 233 23.79 5.26 1.74
C GLU A 233 22.40 4.85 2.25
N ILE A 234 21.33 5.40 1.66
CA ILE A 234 19.95 5.13 2.03
C ILE A 234 19.20 4.56 0.83
N ILE A 235 18.54 3.42 1.02
CA ILE A 235 17.63 2.80 0.07
C ILE A 235 16.20 3.07 0.54
N CYS A 236 15.38 3.57 -0.36
CA CYS A 236 13.93 3.63 -0.25
C CYS A 236 13.34 2.60 -1.21
N HIS A 237 12.83 1.50 -0.68
CA HIS A 237 11.92 0.64 -1.44
C HIS A 237 10.61 1.39 -1.58
N MET A 238 10.06 1.48 -2.79
CA MET A 238 8.74 2.05 -3.00
C MET A 238 7.97 1.31 -4.10
N ASP A 239 6.74 0.87 -3.81
CA ASP A 239 5.86 0.34 -4.85
C ASP A 239 5.38 1.47 -5.80
N ALA A 240 5.05 1.09 -7.04
CA ALA A 240 4.73 2.03 -8.12
C ALA A 240 3.42 2.82 -7.91
N ASP A 241 2.64 2.49 -6.89
CA ASP A 241 1.32 3.03 -6.56
C ASP A 241 1.32 3.86 -5.28
N VAL A 242 2.48 4.25 -4.77
CA VAL A 242 2.60 5.27 -3.71
C VAL A 242 2.37 6.67 -4.27
N LEU A 243 1.51 7.45 -3.63
CA LEU A 243 1.41 8.90 -3.86
C LEU A 243 2.06 9.66 -2.71
N ALA A 244 3.30 10.13 -2.92
CA ALA A 244 4.07 10.81 -1.88
C ALA A 244 3.63 12.28 -1.69
N ASP A 245 3.56 12.72 -0.43
CA ASP A 245 3.50 14.16 -0.12
C ASP A 245 4.86 14.83 -0.36
N ARG A 246 4.89 16.17 -0.41
CA ARG A 246 6.09 16.95 -0.78
C ARG A 246 7.26 16.74 0.17
N ASP A 247 7.00 16.46 1.44
CA ASP A 247 8.05 16.34 2.45
C ASP A 247 8.40 14.88 2.77
N PHE A 248 7.88 13.94 1.98
CA PHE A 248 8.04 12.51 2.21
C PHE A 248 9.51 12.08 2.29
N LEU A 249 10.34 12.42 1.29
CA LEU A 249 11.75 12.05 1.29
C LEU A 249 12.52 12.80 2.38
N ALA A 250 12.29 14.10 2.53
CA ALA A 250 12.99 14.93 3.51
C ALA A 250 12.79 14.40 4.94
N ARG A 251 11.53 14.18 5.34
CA ARG A 251 11.20 13.64 6.67
C ARG A 251 11.83 12.27 6.91
N ASN A 252 11.85 11.39 5.92
CA ASN A 252 12.39 10.04 6.09
C ASN A 252 13.92 9.99 6.08
N VAL A 253 14.58 10.88 5.33
CA VAL A 253 16.03 11.06 5.42
C VAL A 253 16.43 11.62 6.78
N ASP A 254 15.66 12.57 7.33
CA ASP A 254 15.94 13.10 8.66
C ASP A 254 15.86 12.03 9.76
N ARG A 255 14.92 11.08 9.68
CA ARG A 255 14.84 9.92 10.59
C ARG A 255 16.09 9.04 10.54
N MET A 256 16.68 8.88 9.36
CA MET A 256 17.93 8.12 9.18
C MET A 256 19.13 8.81 9.82
N ARG A 257 19.01 10.07 10.30
CA ARG A 257 20.08 10.77 11.03
C ARG A 257 20.03 10.49 12.54
N GLU A 258 18.96 9.89 13.04
CA GLU A 258 18.86 9.54 14.45
C GLU A 258 19.84 8.39 14.80
N PRO A 259 20.53 8.47 15.96
CA PRO A 259 21.45 7.42 16.37
C PRO A 259 20.75 6.06 16.50
N GLY A 260 21.30 5.03 15.85
CA GLY A 260 20.77 3.66 15.91
C GLY A 260 19.74 3.34 14.82
N THR A 261 19.31 4.31 14.03
CA THR A 261 18.37 4.08 12.92
C THR A 261 19.09 3.43 11.74
N MET A 262 18.73 2.16 11.48
CA MET A 262 19.23 1.40 10.33
C MET A 262 18.15 1.19 9.26
N GLY A 263 16.89 1.33 9.62
CA GLY A 263 15.76 1.42 8.70
C GLY A 263 14.43 1.49 9.43
N HIS A 264 13.38 1.81 8.68
CA HIS A 264 12.05 2.02 9.20
C HIS A 264 10.98 1.90 8.12
N LEU A 265 9.74 1.66 8.54
CA LEU A 265 8.54 1.90 7.75
C LEU A 265 8.12 3.36 7.94
N PRO A 266 7.89 4.14 6.86
CA PRO A 266 7.47 5.53 6.97
C PRO A 266 5.99 5.67 7.39
N TYR A 267 5.32 4.56 7.69
CA TYR A 267 3.90 4.48 7.99
C TYR A 267 3.60 3.29 8.89
N ARG A 268 2.46 3.34 9.60
CA ARG A 268 1.98 2.25 10.45
C ARG A 268 0.89 1.49 9.72
N ASP A 269 -0.05 2.21 9.13
CA ASP A 269 -1.21 1.63 8.46
C ASP A 269 -1.19 2.05 6.99
N MET A 270 -1.27 1.08 6.08
CA MET A 270 -1.34 1.36 4.64
C MET A 270 -2.76 1.80 4.29
N VAL A 271 -2.90 2.90 3.57
CA VAL A 271 -4.21 3.47 3.18
C VAL A 271 -4.45 3.23 1.70
N ALA A 272 -5.15 2.14 1.37
CA ALA A 272 -5.51 1.76 0.00
C ALA A 272 -6.77 2.49 -0.44
N MET A 273 -6.59 3.57 -1.20
CA MET A 273 -7.67 4.41 -1.70
C MET A 273 -8.55 3.67 -2.71
N ASP A 274 -9.80 4.10 -2.84
CA ASP A 274 -10.65 3.73 -3.97
C ASP A 274 -10.37 4.60 -5.20
N TYR A 275 -11.13 4.37 -6.29
CA TYR A 275 -10.94 5.11 -7.54
C TYR A 275 -11.18 6.62 -7.39
N PRO A 276 -12.34 7.09 -6.86
CA PRO A 276 -12.56 8.52 -6.70
C PRO A 276 -11.52 9.21 -5.81
N ALA A 277 -11.16 8.60 -4.67
CA ALA A 277 -10.14 9.15 -3.79
C ALA A 277 -8.76 9.20 -4.48
N THR A 278 -8.39 8.18 -5.25
CA THR A 278 -7.15 8.15 -6.02
C THR A 278 -7.08 9.28 -7.04
N TRP A 279 -8.12 9.43 -7.87
CA TRP A 279 -8.14 10.48 -8.90
C TRP A 279 -8.09 11.87 -8.29
N ARG A 280 -8.86 12.10 -7.21
CA ARG A 280 -8.84 13.35 -6.47
C ARG A 280 -7.48 13.66 -5.88
N ALA A 281 -6.87 12.70 -5.20
CA ALA A 281 -5.56 12.88 -4.57
C ALA A 281 -4.47 13.23 -5.61
N ILE A 282 -4.49 12.58 -6.77
CA ILE A 282 -3.59 12.91 -7.89
C ILE A 282 -3.83 14.32 -8.41
N ARG A 283 -5.09 14.73 -8.58
CA ARG A 283 -5.42 16.09 -9.03
C ARG A 283 -4.96 17.13 -8.01
N GLU A 284 -5.26 16.95 -6.73
CA GLU A 284 -4.85 17.87 -5.66
C GLU A 284 -3.32 17.98 -5.58
N ARG A 285 -2.59 16.85 -5.62
CA ARG A 285 -1.13 16.85 -5.54
C ARG A 285 -0.45 17.36 -6.79
N LEU A 286 -0.75 16.78 -7.94
CA LEU A 286 0.06 16.96 -9.14
C LEU A 286 -0.43 18.11 -10.02
N HIS A 287 -1.75 18.32 -10.12
CA HIS A 287 -2.31 19.45 -10.87
C HIS A 287 -2.44 20.71 -10.00
N GLY A 288 -2.92 20.54 -8.76
CA GLY A 288 -3.13 21.64 -7.82
C GLY A 288 -1.86 22.08 -7.09
N GLY A 289 -0.82 21.24 -7.05
CA GLY A 289 0.44 21.56 -6.36
C GLY A 289 0.32 21.60 -4.83
N ALA A 290 -0.73 21.00 -4.25
CA ALA A 290 -0.89 20.89 -2.79
C ALA A 290 0.28 20.09 -2.20
N ALA A 291 0.73 20.36 -0.98
CA ALA A 291 1.84 19.61 -0.37
C ALA A 291 1.45 18.14 -0.06
N ALA A 292 0.20 17.91 0.34
CA ALA A 292 -0.42 16.61 0.61
C ALA A 292 -1.89 16.65 0.09
N PRO A 293 -2.50 15.52 -0.29
CA PRO A 293 -3.95 15.46 -0.50
C PRO A 293 -4.73 15.79 0.78
N ASP A 294 -5.96 16.29 0.67
CA ASP A 294 -6.79 16.54 1.85
C ASP A 294 -7.27 15.21 2.47
N PRO A 295 -6.82 14.84 3.68
CA PRO A 295 -7.20 13.57 4.29
C PRO A 295 -8.70 13.48 4.56
N ARG A 296 -9.41 14.60 4.71
CA ARG A 296 -10.86 14.63 5.01
C ARG A 296 -11.71 14.12 3.85
N ARG A 297 -11.12 14.01 2.66
CA ARG A 297 -11.77 13.60 1.40
C ARG A 297 -11.44 12.15 1.00
N LEU A 298 -10.91 11.36 1.92
CA LEU A 298 -10.52 9.99 1.64
C LEU A 298 -11.65 9.00 1.92
N ARG A 299 -11.82 8.07 0.98
CA ARG A 299 -12.40 6.76 1.19
C ARG A 299 -11.36 5.71 0.83
N ALA A 300 -11.11 4.79 1.75
CA ALA A 300 -10.03 3.82 1.62
C ALA A 300 -10.26 2.59 2.49
N PHE A 301 -9.53 1.52 2.19
CA PHE A 301 -9.31 0.41 3.09
C PHE A 301 -7.95 0.56 3.76
N THR A 302 -7.87 0.22 5.05
CA THR A 302 -6.60 0.25 5.79
C THR A 302 -6.10 -1.16 6.02
N LEU A 303 -4.87 -1.43 5.63
CA LEU A 303 -4.15 -2.59 6.13
C LEU A 303 -3.30 -2.18 7.33
N ARG A 304 -3.76 -2.58 8.52
CA ARG A 304 -3.10 -2.28 9.78
C ARG A 304 -1.75 -2.96 9.86
N ARG A 305 -0.71 -2.19 10.19
CA ARG A 305 0.69 -2.68 10.33
C ARG A 305 1.19 -3.34 9.04
N GLY A 306 0.81 -2.79 7.89
CA GLY A 306 1.15 -3.33 6.57
C GLY A 306 2.66 -3.57 6.44
N PRO A 307 3.09 -4.73 5.92
CA PRO A 307 4.52 -5.05 5.87
C PRO A 307 5.23 -4.45 4.64
N GLY A 308 4.51 -4.05 3.60
CA GLY A 308 5.06 -3.74 2.27
C GLY A 308 5.04 -2.26 1.92
N LEU A 309 4.74 -1.98 0.65
CA LEU A 309 4.52 -0.63 0.08
C LEU A 309 5.76 0.26 0.03
N CYS A 310 6.40 0.51 1.17
CA CYS A 310 7.59 1.33 1.26
C CYS A 310 8.35 1.09 2.56
N PHE A 311 9.68 1.02 2.47
CA PHE A 311 10.57 1.08 3.63
C PHE A 311 11.86 1.83 3.29
N PHE A 312 12.48 2.39 4.32
CA PHE A 312 13.80 2.99 4.25
C PHE A 312 14.80 2.09 4.96
N ALA A 313 16.00 1.95 4.41
CA ALA A 313 17.08 1.16 4.99
C ALA A 313 18.43 1.79 4.66
N ARG A 314 19.41 1.62 5.54
CA ARG A 314 20.81 1.83 5.16
C ARG A 314 21.23 0.76 4.16
N ALA A 315 21.99 1.17 3.15
CA ALA A 315 22.52 0.27 2.15
C ALA A 315 23.32 -0.87 2.78
N GLU A 316 24.16 -0.56 3.78
CA GLU A 316 24.94 -1.55 4.51
C GLU A 316 24.06 -2.66 5.11
N LEU A 317 22.97 -2.29 5.78
CA LEU A 317 22.05 -3.26 6.38
C LEU A 317 21.31 -4.06 5.31
N TYR A 318 20.86 -3.40 4.23
CA TYR A 318 20.22 -4.10 3.13
C TYR A 318 21.12 -5.22 2.57
N TYR A 319 22.40 -4.94 2.31
CA TYR A 319 23.34 -5.94 1.84
C TYR A 319 23.70 -6.98 2.92
N ARG A 320 23.82 -6.57 4.19
CA ARG A 320 24.10 -7.47 5.32
C ARG A 320 23.00 -8.50 5.54
N THR A 321 21.74 -8.06 5.45
CA THR A 321 20.56 -8.92 5.49
C THR A 321 20.44 -9.76 4.21
N GLY A 322 21.20 -9.42 3.16
CA GLY A 322 21.21 -10.13 1.89
C GLY A 322 20.11 -9.68 0.94
N GLY A 323 19.49 -8.51 1.11
CA GLY A 323 18.41 -8.01 0.26
C GLY A 323 17.06 -8.70 0.46
N MET A 324 16.16 -8.59 -0.52
CA MET A 324 14.87 -9.30 -0.52
C MET A 324 15.01 -10.71 -1.11
N ASP A 325 14.30 -11.69 -0.55
CA ASP A 325 14.40 -13.09 -0.99
C ASP A 325 13.87 -13.28 -2.41
N GLU A 326 14.79 -13.48 -3.36
CA GLU A 326 14.52 -13.60 -4.79
C GLU A 326 13.80 -14.90 -5.18
N ARG A 327 13.57 -15.82 -4.23
CA ARG A 327 12.74 -17.01 -4.46
C ARG A 327 11.25 -16.67 -4.47
N TYR A 328 10.84 -15.56 -3.86
CA TYR A 328 9.45 -15.11 -3.86
C TYR A 328 9.03 -14.66 -5.26
N GLN A 329 7.89 -15.15 -5.72
CA GLN A 329 7.31 -14.78 -7.00
C GLN A 329 5.89 -14.25 -6.82
N GLY A 330 5.44 -13.42 -7.74
CA GLY A 330 4.16 -12.72 -7.69
C GLY A 330 4.11 -11.75 -6.52
N TRP A 331 2.91 -11.61 -5.95
CA TRP A 331 2.62 -10.74 -4.83
C TRP A 331 2.18 -11.58 -3.62
N GLY A 332 2.97 -11.60 -2.55
CA GLY A 332 2.58 -12.24 -1.30
C GLY A 332 3.73 -12.79 -0.47
N GLY A 333 3.92 -12.19 0.71
CA GLY A 333 4.78 -12.69 1.78
C GLY A 333 6.23 -12.20 1.74
N GLU A 334 6.69 -11.64 0.63
CA GLU A 334 8.07 -11.16 0.42
C GLU A 334 8.43 -10.00 1.35
N ASP A 335 7.53 -9.02 1.50
CA ASP A 335 7.77 -7.89 2.39
C ASP A 335 7.76 -8.32 3.87
N ILE A 336 6.91 -9.30 4.22
CA ILE A 336 6.89 -9.89 5.57
C ILE A 336 8.21 -10.58 5.88
N GLU A 337 8.71 -11.35 4.91
CA GLU A 337 9.96 -12.09 5.04
C GLU A 337 11.16 -11.16 5.18
N PHE A 338 11.22 -10.12 4.34
CA PHE A 338 12.28 -9.12 4.41
C PHE A 338 12.27 -8.39 5.75
N ASN A 339 11.11 -7.87 6.19
CA ASN A 339 11.01 -7.14 7.46
C ASN A 339 11.35 -8.03 8.66
N TYR A 340 11.02 -9.32 8.61
CA TYR A 340 11.36 -10.25 9.67
C TYR A 340 12.88 -10.45 9.80
N ARG A 341 13.59 -10.67 8.68
CA ARG A 341 15.07 -10.75 8.71
C ARG A 341 15.69 -9.42 9.11
N PHE A 342 15.18 -8.32 8.57
CA PHE A 342 15.65 -6.98 8.89
C PHE A 342 15.55 -6.67 10.39
N GLY A 343 14.38 -6.94 11.00
CA GLY A 343 14.15 -6.71 12.42
C GLY A 343 14.93 -7.65 13.35
N PHE A 344 15.50 -8.74 12.82
CA PHE A 344 16.44 -9.58 13.55
C PHE A 344 17.86 -8.97 13.56
N ASP A 345 18.26 -8.34 12.45
CA ASP A 345 19.61 -7.78 12.25
C ASP A 345 19.76 -6.35 12.78
N ALA A 346 18.68 -5.59 12.93
CA ALA A 346 18.70 -4.23 13.46
C ALA A 346 17.34 -3.75 13.99
N ALA A 347 17.36 -2.59 14.68
CA ALA A 347 16.14 -1.87 15.02
C ALA A 347 15.36 -1.50 13.76
N TYR A 348 14.05 -1.75 13.80
CA TYR A 348 13.14 -1.51 12.69
C TYR A 348 11.89 -0.81 13.20
N ASP A 349 11.89 0.51 13.05
CA ASP A 349 10.82 1.36 13.55
C ASP A 349 9.68 1.48 12.54
N ALA A 350 8.50 1.84 13.03
CA ALA A 350 7.35 2.21 12.20
C ALA A 350 6.75 3.52 12.73
N TYR A 351 6.43 4.43 11.82
CA TYR A 351 5.90 5.75 12.16
C TYR A 351 4.41 5.86 11.83
N ASP A 352 3.67 6.78 12.44
CA ASP A 352 2.20 6.82 12.36
C ASP A 352 1.64 7.61 11.16
N GLU A 353 2.47 8.02 10.20
CA GLU A 353 1.95 8.73 9.02
C GLU A 353 1.13 7.83 8.10
N PRO A 354 0.08 8.35 7.44
CA PRO A 354 -0.59 7.62 6.38
C PRO A 354 0.29 7.59 5.13
N LEU A 355 0.47 6.40 4.55
CA LEU A 355 0.99 6.26 3.19
C LEU A 355 -0.13 5.87 2.24
N LEU A 356 -0.34 6.72 1.24
CA LEU A 356 -1.44 6.58 0.29
C LEU A 356 -1.05 5.61 -0.82
N HIS A 357 -1.79 4.51 -0.90
CA HIS A 357 -1.68 3.52 -1.96
C HIS A 357 -2.84 3.74 -2.96
N MET A 358 -2.47 4.12 -4.17
CA MET A 358 -3.40 4.44 -5.25
C MET A 358 -4.09 3.19 -5.78
N ARG A 359 -5.39 3.31 -6.09
CA ARG A 359 -6.19 2.19 -6.59
C ARG A 359 -5.65 1.62 -7.90
N HIS A 360 -5.50 0.30 -7.93
CA HIS A 360 -5.28 -0.51 -9.13
C HIS A 360 -5.87 -1.91 -8.93
N PRO A 361 -6.23 -2.66 -9.99
CA PRO A 361 -6.68 -4.05 -9.87
C PRO A 361 -5.67 -4.94 -9.13
N SER A 362 -6.14 -5.79 -8.22
CA SER A 362 -5.26 -6.69 -7.46
C SER A 362 -4.71 -7.81 -8.33
N TYR A 363 -3.43 -8.14 -8.11
CA TYR A 363 -2.77 -9.34 -8.63
C TYR A 363 -2.40 -10.33 -7.52
N SER A 364 -2.85 -10.08 -6.28
CA SER A 364 -2.65 -11.00 -5.18
C SER A 364 -3.58 -12.20 -5.35
N GLU A 365 -2.99 -13.38 -5.26
CA GLU A 365 -3.71 -14.65 -5.36
C GLU A 365 -3.48 -15.49 -4.11
N LEU A 366 -4.47 -16.33 -3.77
CA LEU A 366 -4.31 -17.41 -2.82
C LEU A 366 -4.30 -18.73 -3.59
N ARG A 367 -3.53 -19.68 -3.08
CA ARG A 367 -3.55 -21.07 -3.54
C ARG A 367 -4.90 -21.71 -3.18
N GLY A 368 -5.21 -22.84 -3.82
CA GLY A 368 -6.45 -23.58 -3.56
C GLY A 368 -6.63 -24.08 -2.11
N ASP A 369 -5.58 -24.06 -1.29
CA ASP A 369 -5.62 -24.35 0.15
C ASP A 369 -5.80 -23.10 1.04
N GLY A 370 -6.04 -21.93 0.43
CA GLY A 370 -6.25 -20.66 1.13
C GLY A 370 -4.96 -19.97 1.59
N LYS A 371 -3.78 -20.48 1.22
CA LYS A 371 -2.48 -19.89 1.60
C LYS A 371 -1.95 -18.95 0.53
N LEU A 372 -1.03 -18.06 0.93
CA LEU A 372 -0.27 -17.23 0.00
C LEU A 372 0.50 -18.10 -1.02
N ILE A 373 0.71 -17.58 -2.22
CA ILE A 373 1.46 -18.28 -3.29
C ILE A 373 2.86 -18.73 -2.86
N ASN A 374 3.55 -17.91 -2.06
CA ASN A 374 4.88 -18.20 -1.54
C ASN A 374 4.89 -18.93 -0.18
N ALA A 375 3.75 -19.40 0.34
CA ALA A 375 3.67 -20.06 1.65
C ALA A 375 4.42 -21.41 1.74
N HIS A 376 4.97 -21.89 0.62
CA HIS A 376 5.84 -23.06 0.56
C HIS A 376 7.31 -22.72 0.92
N LEU A 377 7.68 -21.44 0.90
CA LEU A 377 8.98 -20.96 1.36
C LEU A 377 8.98 -20.82 2.88
N VAL A 378 10.07 -21.23 3.52
CA VAL A 378 10.26 -21.06 4.96
C VAL A 378 10.85 -19.66 5.20
N PRO A 379 10.16 -18.74 5.91
CA PRO A 379 10.68 -17.40 6.18
C PRO A 379 12.05 -17.45 6.88
N GLY A 380 12.99 -16.58 6.47
CA GLY A 380 14.34 -16.54 7.03
C GLY A 380 15.27 -17.67 6.60
N SER A 381 14.81 -18.61 5.76
CA SER A 381 15.64 -19.71 5.23
C SER A 381 16.56 -19.30 4.08
N TRP A 382 16.43 -18.07 3.58
CA TRP A 382 17.20 -17.64 2.44
C TRP A 382 18.64 -17.33 2.82
N GLN A 383 19.57 -17.90 2.05
CA GLN A 383 21.01 -17.70 2.17
C GLN A 383 21.54 -17.57 0.74
N PRO A 384 21.60 -16.36 0.17
CA PRO A 384 22.04 -16.18 -1.20
C PRO A 384 23.49 -16.68 -1.37
N THR A 385 23.71 -17.58 -2.32
CA THR A 385 25.05 -18.12 -2.65
C THR A 385 25.77 -17.34 -3.73
N ARG A 386 25.06 -16.39 -4.36
CA ARG A 386 25.56 -15.44 -5.35
C ARG A 386 25.17 -14.03 -4.89
N PRO A 387 25.84 -12.97 -5.38
CA PRO A 387 25.39 -11.61 -5.11
C PRO A 387 23.93 -11.43 -5.54
N ILE A 388 23.18 -10.62 -4.81
CA ILE A 388 21.79 -10.31 -5.15
C ILE A 388 21.70 -9.45 -6.41
N GLY A 389 20.50 -9.38 -7.00
CA GLY A 389 20.19 -8.44 -8.07
C GLY A 389 20.94 -8.71 -9.36
N GLN A 390 21.34 -9.96 -9.62
CA GLN A 390 21.97 -10.33 -10.89
C GLN A 390 20.95 -10.18 -12.02
N LEU A 391 21.25 -9.30 -12.98
CA LEU A 391 20.34 -8.94 -14.06
C LEU A 391 20.01 -10.12 -14.99
N ASP A 392 20.94 -11.07 -15.09
CA ASP A 392 20.84 -12.28 -15.91
C ASP A 392 20.25 -13.48 -15.16
N GLN A 393 19.84 -13.33 -13.89
CA GLN A 393 19.35 -14.46 -13.07
C GLN A 393 18.22 -15.26 -13.71
N PHE A 394 17.29 -14.57 -14.37
CA PHE A 394 16.15 -15.18 -15.07
C PHE A 394 16.23 -15.00 -16.59
N ALA A 395 17.37 -14.52 -17.11
CA ALA A 395 17.57 -14.44 -18.54
C ALA A 395 17.63 -15.87 -19.13
N PRO A 396 17.08 -16.10 -20.33
CA PRO A 396 17.25 -17.36 -21.02
C PRO A 396 18.74 -17.69 -21.17
N ALA A 397 19.14 -18.93 -20.88
CA ALA A 397 20.53 -19.34 -21.05
C ALA A 397 20.95 -19.21 -22.52
N GLY A 398 21.90 -18.32 -22.82
CA GLY A 398 22.48 -18.15 -24.16
C GLY A 398 22.25 -16.81 -24.87
N VAL A 399 22.00 -15.72 -24.14
CA VAL A 399 22.07 -14.34 -24.67
C VAL A 399 23.39 -13.68 -24.26
#